data_AF-A0A6L3A090-F1
#
_entry.id   AF-A0A6L3A090-F1
#
_cell.length_a   1.000
_cell.length_b   1.000
_cell.length_c   1.000
_cell.angle_alpha   90.00
_cell.angle_beta   90.00
_cell.angle_gamma   90.00
#
_symmetry.space_group_name_H-M   'P 1'
#
loop_
_entity.id
_entity.type
_entity.pdbx_description
1 polymer ?
#
loop_
_entity_poly.entity_id
_entity_poly.type
_entity_poly.pdbx_seq_one_letter_code
_entity_poly.pdbx_strand_id
1 'polypeptide(L)'
;MKRIRPRWGETLVKAQTHLLLAGGDARIREGAADKGYHSSENLVMGEEWGIRTYIPERASPHRRRWSDKPPSQQHAVYGNRRRVKADRGRKLGRLRSEYVERSFAHTCETGGARRSWLHGLEEVTKRYVLYMAGRNLGVIMRALFGMGKPKTLPTEGGGVFALLAAPIRALMRVFRSLRDLLARGVESSGFSVAAIFPRQTRCLRLGIPVAA
;
A
#
# COMPACT_ATOMS: atom_id res chain seq x y z
N MET A 1 -7.57 4.96 20.78
CA MET A 1 -6.76 4.28 19.75
C MET A 1 -5.52 5.13 19.45
N LYS A 2 -4.32 4.74 19.92
CA LYS A 2 -3.07 5.46 19.59
C LYS A 2 -2.89 5.40 18.07
N ARG A 3 -2.90 6.55 17.41
CA ARG A 3 -2.71 6.64 15.96
C ARG A 3 -1.26 6.27 15.66
N ILE A 4 -1.00 5.04 15.22
CA ILE A 4 0.33 4.62 14.75
C ILE A 4 0.66 5.52 13.56
N ARG A 5 1.52 6.52 13.76
CA ARG A 5 2.02 7.34 12.66
C ARG A 5 3.17 6.58 12.01
N PRO A 6 3.09 6.24 10.71
CA PRO A 6 4.19 5.60 10.03
C PRO A 6 5.43 6.49 10.11
N ARG A 7 6.56 5.93 10.49
CA ARG A 7 7.84 6.64 10.45
C ARG A 7 8.24 6.78 9.00
N TRP A 8 8.49 8.01 8.55
CA TRP A 8 8.80 8.28 7.15
C TRP A 8 10.05 7.50 6.67
N GLY A 9 11.00 7.29 7.57
CA GLY A 9 12.25 6.56 7.29
C GLY A 9 12.01 5.09 6.95
N GLU A 10 11.08 4.41 7.64
CA GLU A 10 10.72 3.03 7.31
C GLU A 10 10.13 2.93 5.90
N THR A 11 9.28 3.89 5.53
CA THR A 11 8.70 3.96 4.18
C THR A 11 9.77 4.21 3.12
N LEU A 12 10.74 5.08 3.39
CA LEU A 12 11.86 5.35 2.48
C LEU A 12 12.76 4.14 2.29
N VAL A 13 13.11 3.44 3.37
CA VAL A 13 13.92 2.22 3.31
C VAL A 13 13.19 1.18 2.45
N LYS A 14 11.91 0.93 2.71
CA LYS A 14 11.10 0.01 1.89
C LYS A 14 11.07 0.41 0.42
N ALA A 15 10.92 1.70 0.12
CA ALA A 15 10.93 2.20 -1.25
C ALA A 15 12.28 1.96 -1.94
N GLN A 16 13.41 2.23 -1.26
CA GLN A 16 14.74 1.95 -1.78
C GLN A 16 14.96 0.44 -1.98
N THR A 17 14.51 -0.40 -1.05
CA THR A 17 14.56 -1.86 -1.19
C THR A 17 13.78 -2.33 -2.41
N HIS A 18 12.58 -1.81 -2.65
CA HIS A 18 11.80 -2.18 -3.84
C HIS A 18 12.48 -1.76 -5.16
N LEU A 19 13.17 -0.61 -5.18
CA LEU A 19 13.95 -0.19 -6.35
C LEU A 19 15.09 -1.17 -6.62
N LEU A 20 15.85 -1.54 -5.59
CA LEU A 20 16.95 -2.50 -5.70
C LEU A 20 16.46 -3.90 -6.14
N LEU A 21 15.37 -4.39 -5.55
CA LEU A 21 14.76 -5.67 -5.92
C LEU A 21 14.22 -5.68 -7.35
N ALA A 22 13.79 -4.52 -7.86
CA ALA A 22 13.39 -4.35 -9.26
C ALA A 22 14.58 -4.21 -10.23
N GLY A 23 15.82 -4.35 -9.74
CA GLY A 23 17.04 -4.20 -10.54
C GLY A 23 17.44 -2.74 -10.81
N GLY A 24 16.81 -1.77 -10.14
CA GLY A 24 17.16 -0.36 -10.26
C GLY A 24 18.32 0.01 -9.33
N ASP A 25 19.28 0.77 -9.85
CA ASP A 25 20.43 1.33 -9.12
C ASP A 25 20.18 2.76 -8.61
N ALA A 26 19.03 3.34 -8.95
CA ALA A 26 18.69 4.70 -8.57
C ALA A 26 18.59 4.88 -7.04
N ARG A 27 19.31 5.88 -6.52
CA ARG A 27 19.24 6.30 -5.12
C ARG A 27 18.20 7.40 -4.92
N ILE A 28 17.31 7.22 -3.94
CA ILE A 28 16.33 8.25 -3.57
C ILE A 28 17.06 9.48 -2.99
N ARG A 29 16.90 10.64 -3.65
CA ARG A 29 17.47 11.92 -3.22
C ARG A 29 16.43 12.93 -2.71
N GLU A 30 15.17 12.75 -3.11
CA GLU A 30 14.08 13.66 -2.80
C GLU A 30 12.85 12.85 -2.42
N GLY A 31 12.09 13.33 -1.45
CA GLY A 31 10.84 12.69 -1.05
C GLY A 31 9.72 13.70 -0.82
N ALA A 32 8.66 13.53 -1.59
CA ALA A 32 7.40 14.24 -1.40
C ALA A 32 6.40 13.32 -0.70
N ALA A 33 5.78 13.79 0.37
CA ALA A 33 4.85 13.00 1.18
C ALA A 33 3.61 13.82 1.55
N ASP A 34 2.60 13.15 2.11
CA ASP A 34 1.42 13.82 2.63
C ASP A 34 1.70 14.61 3.93
N LYS A 35 0.75 15.45 4.33
CA LYS A 35 0.83 16.27 5.55
C LYS A 35 0.95 15.44 6.84
N GLY A 36 0.54 14.18 6.82
CA GLY A 36 0.63 13.25 7.94
C GLY A 36 2.06 12.87 8.30
N TYR A 37 2.98 12.95 7.34
CA TYR A 37 4.42 12.78 7.55
C TYR A 37 5.14 14.05 8.01
N HIS A 38 4.43 15.19 8.14
CA HIS A 38 5.02 16.46 8.61
C HIS A 38 5.24 16.42 10.13
N SER A 39 6.36 15.81 10.54
CA SER A 39 6.88 15.90 11.90
C SER A 39 8.28 16.50 11.86
N SER A 40 8.65 17.22 12.93
CA SER A 40 9.99 17.79 13.08
C SER A 40 11.07 16.72 12.93
N GLU A 41 10.83 15.55 13.50
CA GLU A 41 11.73 14.40 13.55
C GLU A 41 11.94 13.81 12.14
N ASN A 42 10.86 13.64 11.37
CA ASN A 42 10.95 13.15 10.00
C ASN A 42 11.74 14.11 9.09
N LEU A 43 11.57 15.42 9.29
CA LEU A 43 12.27 16.42 8.48
C LEU A 43 13.76 16.49 8.79
N VAL A 44 14.11 16.42 10.08
CA VAL A 44 15.52 16.34 10.52
C VAL A 44 16.16 15.06 10.00
N MET A 45 15.50 13.92 10.13
CA MET A 45 15.99 12.65 9.58
C MET A 45 16.21 12.73 8.06
N GLY A 46 15.34 13.43 7.33
CA GLY A 46 15.56 13.68 5.91
C GLY A 46 16.85 14.44 5.62
N GLU A 47 17.14 15.48 6.40
CA GLU A 47 18.38 16.25 6.26
C GLU A 47 19.61 15.41 6.63
N GLU A 48 19.54 14.63 7.72
CA GLU A 48 20.60 13.70 8.15
C GLU A 48 20.88 12.62 7.09
N TRP A 49 19.85 12.12 6.40
CA TRP A 49 19.98 11.10 5.35
C TRP A 49 20.32 11.71 3.97
N GLY A 50 20.47 13.04 3.87
CA GLY A 50 20.71 13.73 2.61
C GLY A 50 19.53 13.72 1.64
N ILE A 51 18.32 13.47 2.14
CA ILE A 51 17.08 13.42 1.35
C ILE A 51 16.32 14.74 1.47
N ARG A 52 16.15 15.44 0.35
CA ARG A 52 15.37 16.67 0.32
C ARG A 52 13.89 16.39 0.50
N THR A 53 13.32 16.93 1.57
CA THR A 53 11.90 16.78 1.92
C THR A 53 11.02 17.86 1.28
N TYR A 54 9.86 17.42 0.78
CA TYR A 54 8.77 18.24 0.26
C TYR A 54 7.45 17.81 0.88
N ILE A 55 7.29 18.10 2.18
CA ILE A 55 6.15 17.63 2.97
C ILE A 55 5.31 18.85 3.38
N PRO A 56 4.08 19.01 2.91
CA PRO A 56 3.27 20.17 3.24
C PRO A 56 2.91 20.20 4.73
N GLU A 57 2.92 21.39 5.31
CA GLU A 57 2.50 21.63 6.68
C GLU A 57 0.97 21.57 6.81
N ARG A 58 0.48 21.12 7.98
CA ARG A 58 -0.92 21.32 8.34
C ARG A 58 -1.15 22.80 8.65
N ALA A 59 -2.23 23.36 8.13
CA ALA A 59 -2.67 24.70 8.53
C ALA A 59 -2.90 24.73 10.04
N SER A 60 -2.28 25.69 10.72
CA SER A 60 -2.42 25.93 12.15
C SER A 60 -2.73 27.41 12.34
N PRO A 61 -3.76 27.76 13.14
CA PRO A 61 -4.04 29.15 13.47
C PRO A 61 -2.96 29.74 14.39
N HIS A 62 -2.21 28.89 15.11
CA HIS A 62 -1.19 29.33 16.06
C HIS A 62 0.20 29.32 15.44
N ARG A 63 1.01 30.33 15.79
CA ARG A 63 2.44 30.36 15.49
C ARG A 63 3.17 29.31 16.32
N ARG A 64 4.07 28.57 15.69
CA ARG A 64 4.86 27.53 16.36
C ARG A 64 5.85 28.17 17.33
N ARG A 65 5.88 27.68 18.57
CA ARG A 65 6.91 27.99 19.56
C ARG A 65 8.10 27.04 19.39
N TRP A 66 9.31 27.60 19.49
CA TRP A 66 10.60 26.92 19.30
C TRP A 66 11.49 26.93 20.54
N SER A 67 11.06 27.58 21.63
CA SER A 67 11.84 27.75 22.86
C SER A 67 12.24 26.42 23.52
N ASP A 68 11.44 25.37 23.31
CA ASP A 68 11.58 24.03 23.89
C ASP A 68 12.15 23.00 22.90
N LYS A 69 12.63 23.44 21.72
CA LYS A 69 13.00 22.54 20.62
C LYS A 69 14.41 22.78 20.12
N PRO A 70 15.10 21.73 19.66
CA PRO A 70 16.44 21.87 19.13
C PRO A 70 16.44 22.74 17.85
N PRO A 71 17.48 23.56 17.64
CA PRO A 71 17.60 24.43 16.47
C PRO A 71 17.53 23.69 15.13
N SER A 72 17.99 22.43 15.08
CA SER A 72 17.92 21.57 13.89
C SER A 72 16.49 21.37 13.40
N GLN A 73 15.52 21.19 14.30
CA GLN A 73 14.11 21.06 13.92
C GLN A 73 13.54 22.35 13.35
N GLN A 74 13.96 23.50 13.89
CA GLN A 74 13.56 24.81 13.36
C GLN A 74 14.09 25.02 11.95
N HIS A 75 15.37 24.71 11.75
CA HIS A 75 16.00 24.77 10.44
C HIS A 75 15.29 23.86 9.44
N ALA A 76 15.08 22.59 9.79
CA ALA A 76 14.47 21.59 8.91
C ALA A 76 13.03 21.95 8.51
N VAL A 77 12.21 22.40 9.47
CA VAL A 77 10.83 22.83 9.21
C VAL A 77 10.79 24.03 8.29
N TYR A 78 11.57 25.07 8.57
CA TYR A 78 11.56 26.27 7.72
C TYR A 78 12.20 26.03 6.35
N GLY A 79 13.24 25.19 6.27
CA GLY A 79 13.82 24.72 5.02
C GLY A 79 12.78 24.01 4.16
N ASN A 80 12.10 23.02 4.73
CA ASN A 80 11.01 22.32 4.05
C ASN A 80 9.87 23.27 3.64
N ARG A 81 9.49 24.23 4.48
CA ARG A 81 8.46 25.24 4.15
C ARG A 81 8.82 26.06 2.91
N ARG A 82 10.10 26.49 2.80
CA ARG A 82 10.61 27.17 1.60
C ARG A 82 10.57 26.24 0.38
N ARG A 83 11.03 24.99 0.52
CA ARG A 83 11.05 23.98 -0.56
C ARG A 83 9.67 23.65 -1.11
N VAL A 84 8.68 23.48 -0.24
CA VAL A 84 7.28 23.19 -0.63
C VAL A 84 6.67 24.34 -1.44
N LYS A 85 7.02 25.59 -1.12
CA LYS A 85 6.54 26.77 -1.86
C LYS A 85 7.27 27.00 -3.18
N ALA A 86 8.47 26.45 -3.37
CA ALA A 86 9.24 26.59 -4.60
C ALA A 86 8.62 25.81 -5.77
N ASP A 87 8.99 26.14 -7.00
CA ASP A 87 8.46 25.49 -8.22
C ASP A 87 8.66 23.98 -8.25
N ARG A 88 9.84 23.51 -7.80
CA ARG A 88 10.12 22.08 -7.67
C ARG A 88 9.13 21.41 -6.71
N GLY A 89 8.86 22.03 -5.56
CA GLY A 89 7.89 21.53 -4.58
C GLY A 89 6.46 21.52 -5.12
N ARG A 90 6.05 22.58 -5.83
CA ARG A 90 4.75 22.64 -6.51
C ARG A 90 4.61 21.54 -7.57
N LYS A 91 5.64 21.32 -8.40
CA LYS A 91 5.66 20.27 -9.41
C LYS A 91 5.56 18.88 -8.77
N LEU A 92 6.35 18.59 -7.75
CA LEU A 92 6.29 17.32 -7.03
C LEU A 92 4.92 17.12 -6.35
N GLY A 93 4.32 18.19 -5.82
CA GLY A 93 2.96 18.17 -5.29
C GLY A 93 1.92 17.76 -6.33
N ARG A 94 1.99 18.33 -7.55
CA ARG A 94 1.11 17.94 -8.67
C ARG A 94 1.31 16.49 -9.07
N LEU A 95 2.55 16.03 -9.24
CA LEU A 95 2.85 14.64 -9.59
C LEU A 95 2.34 13.67 -8.51
N ARG A 96 2.45 14.02 -7.23
CA ARG A 96 1.91 13.23 -6.13
C ARG A 96 0.39 13.13 -6.22
N SER A 97 -0.32 14.24 -6.44
CA SER A 97 -1.77 14.21 -6.62
C SER A 97 -2.19 13.41 -7.86
N GLU A 98 -1.39 13.47 -8.92
CA GLU A 98 -1.67 12.79 -10.18
C GLU A 98 -1.46 11.27 -10.13
N TYR A 99 -0.28 10.83 -9.66
CA TYR A 99 0.08 9.41 -9.68
C TYR A 99 -0.38 8.68 -8.43
N VAL A 100 -0.26 9.32 -7.26
CA VAL A 100 -0.57 8.69 -5.97
C VAL A 100 -2.04 8.94 -5.64
N GLU A 101 -2.48 10.18 -5.44
CA GLU A 101 -3.82 10.41 -4.91
C GLU A 101 -4.93 9.99 -5.88
N ARG A 102 -4.78 10.23 -7.19
CA ARG A 102 -5.75 9.77 -8.19
C ARG A 102 -5.85 8.25 -8.27
N SER A 103 -4.73 7.54 -8.13
CA SER A 103 -4.76 6.06 -8.11
C SER A 103 -5.51 5.52 -6.90
N PHE A 104 -5.28 6.13 -5.74
CA PHE A 104 -6.04 5.85 -4.52
C PHE A 104 -7.52 6.22 -4.66
N ALA A 105 -7.85 7.35 -5.26
CA ALA A 105 -9.24 7.77 -5.50
C ALA A 105 -9.98 6.73 -6.35
N HIS A 106 -9.44 6.36 -7.53
CA HIS A 106 -10.06 5.34 -8.37
C HIS A 106 -10.19 3.98 -7.68
N THR A 107 -9.19 3.59 -6.89
CA THR A 107 -9.21 2.29 -6.20
C THR A 107 -10.20 2.28 -5.04
N CYS A 108 -10.17 3.30 -4.20
CA CYS A 108 -10.94 3.35 -2.96
C CYS A 108 -12.39 3.77 -3.20
N GLU A 109 -12.64 4.65 -4.16
CA GLU A 109 -13.97 5.22 -4.44
C GLU A 109 -14.68 4.37 -5.49
N THR A 110 -14.26 4.46 -6.76
CA THR A 110 -14.87 3.68 -7.86
C THR A 110 -14.63 2.18 -7.70
N GLY A 111 -13.45 1.79 -7.23
CA GLY A 111 -13.03 0.40 -7.09
C GLY A 111 -13.53 -0.31 -5.81
N GLY A 112 -14.20 0.41 -4.91
CA GLY A 112 -14.79 -0.17 -3.69
C GLY A 112 -13.77 -0.67 -2.65
N ALA A 113 -12.47 -0.33 -2.80
CA ALA A 113 -11.44 -0.83 -1.88
C ALA A 113 -11.45 -0.13 -0.50
N ARG A 114 -12.23 0.94 -0.31
CA ARG A 114 -12.28 1.70 0.96
C ARG A 114 -12.89 0.89 2.11
N ARG A 115 -13.87 0.03 1.83
CA ARG A 115 -14.58 -0.75 2.86
C ARG A 115 -14.23 -2.22 2.77
N SER A 116 -14.11 -2.87 3.93
CA SER A 116 -13.81 -4.29 4.04
C SER A 116 -14.66 -4.95 5.11
N TRP A 117 -15.12 -6.17 4.82
CA TRP A 117 -15.75 -7.08 5.78
C TRP A 117 -14.71 -7.96 6.49
N LEU A 118 -13.44 -7.91 6.07
CA LEU A 118 -12.35 -8.57 6.76
C LEU A 118 -12.02 -7.84 8.05
N HIS A 119 -11.70 -8.61 9.09
CA HIS A 119 -11.29 -8.10 10.40
C HIS A 119 -9.79 -8.30 10.60
N GLY A 120 -9.16 -7.38 11.33
CA GLY A 120 -7.72 -7.39 11.60
C GLY A 120 -6.90 -6.67 10.53
N LEU A 121 -5.82 -6.00 10.97
CA LEU A 121 -4.97 -5.20 10.09
C LEU A 121 -4.28 -6.06 9.02
N GLU A 122 -3.88 -7.28 9.38
CA GLU A 122 -3.17 -8.20 8.49
C GLU A 122 -4.04 -8.61 7.29
N GLU A 123 -5.24 -9.14 7.55
CA GLU A 123 -6.17 -9.60 6.50
C GLU A 123 -6.62 -8.45 5.59
N VAL A 124 -6.90 -7.28 6.17
CA VAL A 124 -7.21 -6.06 5.40
C VAL A 124 -6.01 -5.65 4.54
N THR A 125 -4.78 -5.73 5.08
CA THR A 125 -3.55 -5.41 4.34
C THR A 125 -3.34 -6.36 3.17
N LYS A 126 -3.48 -7.68 3.38
CA LYS A 126 -3.37 -8.69 2.31
C LYS A 126 -4.33 -8.40 1.16
N ARG A 127 -5.61 -8.14 1.48
CA ARG A 127 -6.62 -7.76 0.47
C ARG A 127 -6.21 -6.50 -0.28
N TYR A 128 -5.75 -5.48 0.43
CA TYR A 128 -5.39 -4.19 -0.18
C TYR A 128 -4.16 -4.30 -1.09
N VAL A 129 -3.14 -5.05 -0.67
CA VAL A 129 -1.95 -5.34 -1.47
C VAL A 129 -2.33 -6.07 -2.75
N LEU A 130 -3.15 -7.12 -2.66
CA LEU A 130 -3.58 -7.89 -3.84
C LEU A 130 -4.40 -7.02 -4.81
N TYR A 131 -5.29 -6.19 -4.29
CA TYR A 131 -6.09 -5.28 -5.09
C TYR A 131 -5.20 -4.28 -5.85
N MET A 132 -4.24 -3.65 -5.15
CA MET A 132 -3.31 -2.71 -5.76
C MET A 132 -2.36 -3.38 -6.76
N ALA A 133 -1.93 -4.61 -6.49
CA ALA A 133 -1.14 -5.40 -7.44
C ALA A 133 -1.91 -5.62 -8.75
N GLY A 134 -3.20 -6.00 -8.67
CA GLY A 134 -4.06 -6.16 -9.84
C GLY A 134 -4.24 -4.85 -10.62
N ARG A 135 -4.44 -3.72 -9.94
CA ARG A 135 -4.50 -2.40 -10.58
C ARG A 135 -3.19 -2.06 -11.29
N ASN A 136 -2.05 -2.21 -10.61
CA ASN A 136 -0.74 -1.86 -11.17
C ASN A 136 -0.38 -2.77 -12.34
N LEU A 137 -0.74 -4.06 -12.28
CA LEU A 137 -0.61 -4.97 -13.42
C LEU A 137 -1.41 -4.47 -14.63
N GLY A 138 -2.64 -4.00 -14.45
CA GLY A 138 -3.43 -3.42 -15.55
C GLY A 138 -2.79 -2.18 -16.18
N VAL A 139 -2.08 -1.35 -15.39
CA VAL A 139 -1.31 -0.20 -15.91
C VAL A 139 -0.10 -0.66 -16.71
N ILE A 140 0.66 -1.64 -16.19
CA ILE A 140 1.82 -2.22 -16.88
C ILE A 140 1.39 -2.87 -18.19
N MET A 141 0.31 -3.66 -18.17
CA MET A 141 -0.24 -4.29 -19.37
C MET A 141 -0.68 -3.25 -20.40
N ARG A 142 -1.26 -2.13 -19.96
CA ARG A 142 -1.64 -1.04 -20.88
C ARG A 142 -0.43 -0.37 -21.48
N ALA A 143 0.62 -0.15 -20.71
CA ALA A 143 1.85 0.48 -21.18
C ALA A 143 2.63 -0.41 -22.16
N LEU A 144 2.73 -1.71 -21.88
CA LEU A 144 3.51 -2.65 -22.70
C LEU A 144 2.74 -3.17 -23.92
N PHE A 145 1.43 -3.36 -23.80
CA PHE A 145 0.62 -4.04 -24.81
C PHE A 145 -0.59 -3.24 -25.28
N GLY A 146 -0.74 -1.97 -24.86
CA GLY A 146 -1.93 -1.15 -25.16
C GLY A 146 -3.22 -1.56 -24.43
N MET A 147 -3.20 -2.68 -23.69
CA MET A 147 -4.40 -3.32 -23.15
C MET A 147 -4.55 -3.14 -21.63
N GLY A 148 -5.69 -2.60 -21.18
CA GLY A 148 -5.94 -2.35 -19.75
C GLY A 148 -6.57 -3.51 -18.96
N LYS A 149 -7.03 -4.58 -19.60
CA LYS A 149 -7.67 -5.73 -18.94
C LYS A 149 -7.24 -7.03 -19.64
N PRO A 150 -6.89 -8.09 -18.90
CA PRO A 150 -6.59 -9.39 -19.51
C PRO A 150 -7.76 -9.95 -20.35
N LYS A 151 -9.02 -9.61 -20.03
CA LYS A 151 -10.19 -10.14 -20.76
C LYS A 151 -10.36 -9.60 -22.19
N THR A 152 -9.68 -8.52 -22.58
CA THR A 152 -9.74 -8.00 -23.96
C THR A 152 -8.70 -8.66 -24.89
N LEU A 153 -7.93 -9.62 -24.38
CA LEU A 153 -6.92 -10.39 -25.12
C LEU A 153 -7.41 -11.15 -26.37
N PRO A 154 -8.66 -11.64 -26.49
CA PRO A 154 -9.02 -12.47 -27.66
C PRO A 154 -9.00 -11.72 -28.99
N THR A 155 -9.12 -10.39 -29.00
CA THR A 155 -9.42 -9.67 -30.24
C THR A 155 -8.19 -9.11 -30.95
N GLU A 156 -7.08 -8.80 -30.25
CA GLU A 156 -5.97 -8.05 -30.89
C GLU A 156 -4.54 -8.56 -30.56
N GLY A 157 -4.35 -9.61 -29.73
CA GLY A 157 -3.00 -10.10 -29.39
C GLY A 157 -2.92 -11.42 -28.62
N GLY A 158 -3.95 -12.27 -28.70
CA GLY A 158 -4.18 -13.40 -27.80
C GLY A 158 -3.14 -14.53 -27.85
N GLY A 159 -2.33 -14.64 -28.90
CA GLY A 159 -1.39 -15.76 -29.08
C GLY A 159 -0.27 -15.81 -28.03
N VAL A 160 0.38 -14.67 -27.75
CA VAL A 160 1.53 -14.63 -26.83
C VAL A 160 1.11 -14.83 -25.37
N PHE A 161 -0.03 -14.26 -24.97
CA PHE A 161 -0.52 -14.39 -23.60
C PHE A 161 -1.10 -15.78 -23.31
N ALA A 162 -1.69 -16.44 -24.31
CA ALA A 162 -2.14 -17.83 -24.19
C ALA A 162 -0.95 -18.78 -23.93
N LEU A 163 0.18 -18.57 -24.62
CA LEU A 163 1.41 -19.34 -24.44
C LEU A 163 2.02 -19.17 -23.04
N LEU A 164 2.00 -17.95 -22.48
CA LEU A 164 2.48 -17.69 -21.12
C LEU A 164 1.49 -18.14 -20.03
N ALA A 165 0.18 -18.08 -20.29
CA ALA A 165 -0.85 -18.47 -19.33
C ALA A 165 -1.05 -19.99 -19.22
N ALA A 166 -0.76 -20.75 -20.28
CA ALA A 166 -0.86 -22.20 -20.30
C ALA A 166 -0.03 -22.92 -19.21
N PRO A 167 1.29 -22.65 -19.05
CA PRO A 167 2.09 -23.29 -18.01
C PRO A 167 1.64 -22.88 -16.61
N ILE A 168 1.26 -21.61 -16.41
CA ILE A 168 0.75 -21.11 -15.12
C ILE A 168 -0.57 -21.82 -14.76
N ARG A 169 -1.46 -22.01 -15.72
CA ARG A 169 -2.72 -22.76 -15.52
C ARG A 169 -2.47 -24.23 -15.22
N ALA A 170 -1.52 -24.86 -15.90
CA ALA A 170 -1.13 -26.24 -15.64
C ALA A 170 -0.57 -26.40 -14.21
N LEU A 171 0.35 -25.52 -13.82
CA LEU A 171 0.93 -25.48 -12.47
C LEU A 171 -0.14 -25.28 -11.40
N MET A 172 -1.09 -24.35 -11.60
CA MET A 172 -2.20 -24.13 -10.66
C MET A 172 -3.20 -25.30 -10.57
N ARG A 173 -3.30 -26.14 -11.60
CA ARG A 173 -4.07 -27.40 -11.51
C ARG A 173 -3.32 -28.42 -10.68
N VAL A 174 -2.01 -28.59 -10.94
CA VAL A 174 -1.14 -29.49 -10.17
C VAL A 174 -1.14 -29.12 -8.68
N PHE A 175 -0.99 -27.85 -8.32
CA PHE A 175 -1.06 -27.41 -6.92
C PHE A 175 -2.42 -27.66 -6.27
N ARG A 176 -3.53 -27.46 -7.00
CA ARG A 176 -4.87 -27.80 -6.50
C ARG A 176 -5.01 -29.30 -6.26
N SER A 177 -4.59 -30.11 -7.21
CA SER A 177 -4.61 -31.57 -7.09
C SER A 177 -3.75 -32.06 -5.93
N LEU A 178 -2.55 -31.51 -5.73
CA LEU A 178 -1.69 -31.80 -4.57
C LEU A 178 -2.34 -31.40 -3.25
N ARG A 179 -2.97 -30.22 -3.18
CA ARG A 179 -3.70 -29.77 -1.99
C ARG A 179 -4.88 -30.68 -1.69
N ASP A 180 -5.64 -31.09 -2.71
CA ASP A 180 -6.80 -31.95 -2.56
C ASP A 180 -6.40 -33.40 -2.24
N LEU A 181 -5.20 -33.84 -2.64
CA LEU A 181 -4.59 -35.12 -2.24
C LEU A 181 -4.09 -35.08 -0.79
N LEU A 182 -3.42 -34.00 -0.39
CA LEU A 182 -2.98 -33.79 0.99
C LEU A 182 -4.18 -33.67 1.95
N ALA A 183 -5.26 -32.98 1.53
CA ALA A 183 -6.49 -32.91 2.31
C ALA A 183 -7.14 -34.29 2.51
N ARG A 184 -7.11 -35.16 1.49
CA ARG A 184 -7.60 -36.55 1.59
C ARG A 184 -6.70 -37.45 2.44
N GLY A 185 -5.38 -37.24 2.41
CA GLY A 185 -4.43 -37.97 3.26
C GLY A 185 -4.56 -37.66 4.76
N VAL A 186 -4.99 -36.44 5.08
CA VAL A 186 -5.26 -36.01 6.47
C VAL A 186 -6.57 -36.62 7.00
N GLU A 187 -7.57 -36.83 6.15
CA GLU A 187 -8.80 -37.55 6.54
C GLU A 187 -8.56 -39.05 6.79
N SER A 188 -7.61 -39.69 6.10
CA SER A 188 -7.30 -41.13 6.28
C SER A 188 -6.48 -41.48 7.53
N SER A 189 -5.93 -40.50 8.24
CA SER A 189 -5.05 -40.70 9.41
C SER A 189 -5.74 -40.44 10.76
N GLY A 190 -7.07 -40.28 10.77
CA GLY A 190 -7.86 -40.13 12.00
C GLY A 190 -7.62 -38.82 12.76
N PHE A 191 -6.84 -37.88 12.20
CA PHE A 191 -6.61 -36.56 12.81
C PHE A 191 -7.65 -35.56 12.30
N SER A 192 -8.68 -35.32 13.13
CA SER A 192 -9.68 -34.29 12.86
C SER A 192 -9.06 -32.90 12.92
N VAL A 193 -8.81 -32.28 11.76
CA VAL A 193 -8.38 -30.87 11.63
C VAL A 193 -9.43 -29.91 12.22
N ALA A 194 -10.68 -30.35 12.40
CA ALA A 194 -11.72 -29.59 13.07
C ALA A 194 -11.41 -29.32 14.57
N ALA A 195 -10.47 -30.04 15.18
CA ALA A 195 -10.05 -29.82 16.56
C ALA A 195 -9.00 -28.69 16.72
N ILE A 196 -8.32 -28.27 15.65
CA ILE A 196 -7.21 -27.29 15.73
C ILE A 196 -7.69 -25.86 15.45
N PHE A 197 -8.79 -25.68 14.70
CA PHE A 197 -9.41 -24.38 14.46
C PHE A 197 -10.87 -24.37 14.95
N PRO A 198 -11.15 -23.97 16.20
CA PRO A 198 -12.51 -23.63 16.57
C PRO A 198 -12.98 -22.47 15.67
N ARG A 199 -13.99 -22.73 14.84
CA ARG A 199 -14.82 -21.69 14.21
C ARG A 199 -15.40 -20.82 15.33
N GLN A 200 -14.74 -19.72 15.65
CA GLN A 200 -15.33 -18.68 16.48
C GLN A 200 -16.27 -17.82 15.63
N THR A 201 -17.28 -18.44 15.02
CA THR A 201 -18.51 -17.74 14.60
C THR A 201 -19.50 -17.85 15.75
N ARG A 202 -19.24 -17.11 16.84
CA ARG A 202 -20.29 -16.80 17.81
C ARG A 202 -20.89 -15.46 17.41
N CYS A 203 -21.98 -15.52 16.66
CA CYS A 203 -22.96 -14.44 16.61
C CYS A 203 -23.43 -14.19 18.05
N LEU A 204 -22.87 -13.19 18.71
CA LEU A 204 -23.49 -12.60 19.90
C LEU A 204 -24.69 -11.78 19.41
N ARG A 205 -25.84 -12.45 19.27
CA ARG A 205 -27.15 -11.82 19.47
C ARG A 205 -27.17 -11.35 20.93
N LEU A 206 -26.74 -10.11 21.17
CA LEU A 206 -27.16 -9.42 22.38
C LEU A 206 -28.62 -9.02 22.15
N GLY A 207 -29.52 -9.90 22.61
CA GLY A 207 -30.90 -9.52 22.87
C GLY A 207 -30.88 -8.51 24.01
N ILE A 208 -31.08 -7.24 23.66
CA ILE A 208 -31.52 -6.23 24.61
C ILE A 208 -33.04 -6.40 24.71
N PRO A 209 -33.60 -6.81 25.86
CA PRO A 209 -35.04 -6.76 26.04
C PRO A 209 -35.48 -5.29 26.09
N VAL A 210 -36.34 -4.92 25.15
CA VAL A 210 -37.22 -3.76 25.25
C VAL A 210 -38.27 -4.11 26.30
N ALA A 211 -38.22 -3.47 27.46
CA ALA A 211 -39.34 -3.36 28.38
C ALA A 211 -39.89 -1.94 28.25
N ALA A 212 -41.23 -1.86 28.31
CA ALA A 212 -42.08 -0.70 28.08
C ALA A 212 -41.74 0.53 28.95
#